data_AF-A0A1T3BKF9-F1
#
_entry.id   AF-A0A1T3BKF9-F1
#
_cell.length_a   1.000
_cell.length_b   1.000
_cell.length_c   1.000
_cell.angle_alpha   90.00
_cell.angle_beta   90.00
_cell.angle_gamma   90.00
#
_symmetry.space_group_name_H-M   'P 1'
#
loop_
_entity.id
_entity.type
_entity.pdbx_description
1 polymer ?
#
loop_
_entity_poly.entity_id
_entity_poly.type
_entity_poly.pdbx_seq_one_letter_code
_entity_poly.pdbx_strand_id
1 'polypeptide(L)'
;MHDDKRVQDPYCIRCQPQVMGACFDILTAAAKTLIIEANAVTDNPLILSNGAVVSGGNFHAEPVAFAADQIALALCEIGSISQRRIALMVDPAVSYGLPAFLVQNAGLNSGFMIAEVTAAALMSENKQMAHPASVDSTPTSANQEDHVSMACHGSSRLLAMSENLFTIIGIETLVAAQGIECRAPLKTSPLLQSVMEYLRKNIMTLKADRYMAVDLEKVHILVSEGHLLSVLPETVFPKLELE
;
A
#
# COMPACT_ATOMS: atom_id res chain seq x y z
N MET A 1 -21.53 3.02 -25.77
CA MET A 1 -20.60 1.95 -26.20
C MET A 1 -20.23 1.99 -27.69
N HIS A 2 -20.88 2.79 -28.54
CA HIS A 2 -20.60 2.77 -30.00
C HIS A 2 -19.45 3.68 -30.50
N ASP A 3 -18.75 4.39 -29.61
CA ASP A 3 -17.66 5.33 -29.98
C ASP A 3 -16.43 5.22 -29.05
N ASP A 4 -16.28 4.09 -28.36
CA ASP A 4 -15.14 3.86 -27.49
C ASP A 4 -13.94 3.35 -28.32
N LYS A 5 -12.91 4.19 -28.48
CA LYS A 5 -11.67 3.80 -29.19
C LYS A 5 -10.84 2.75 -28.44
N ARG A 6 -11.21 2.41 -27.18
CA ARG A 6 -10.53 1.42 -26.37
C ARG A 6 -10.86 0.01 -26.84
N VAL A 7 -9.82 -0.74 -27.16
CA VAL A 7 -9.94 -2.19 -27.42
C VAL A 7 -9.94 -2.96 -26.10
N GLN A 8 -9.06 -2.58 -25.16
CA GLN A 8 -8.97 -3.15 -23.82
C GLN A 8 -8.43 -2.10 -22.84
N ASP A 9 -8.84 -2.19 -21.57
CA ASP A 9 -8.25 -1.35 -20.53
C ASP A 9 -6.79 -1.77 -20.22
N PRO A 10 -5.93 -0.82 -19.82
CA PRO A 10 -4.57 -1.09 -19.36
C PRO A 10 -4.53 -2.05 -18.16
N TYR A 11 -3.42 -2.78 -18.02
CA TYR A 11 -3.29 -3.82 -16.98
C TYR A 11 -3.37 -3.27 -15.55
N CYS A 12 -2.92 -2.04 -15.30
CA CYS A 12 -3.03 -1.44 -13.95
C CYS A 12 -4.48 -1.25 -13.47
N ILE A 13 -5.45 -1.28 -14.41
CA ILE A 13 -6.88 -1.29 -14.15
C ILE A 13 -7.42 -2.73 -14.24
N ARG A 14 -7.22 -3.39 -15.39
CA ARG A 14 -7.86 -4.67 -15.71
C ARG A 14 -7.33 -5.85 -14.90
N CYS A 15 -6.05 -5.83 -14.54
CA CYS A 15 -5.40 -6.88 -13.76
C CYS A 15 -5.36 -6.55 -12.26
N GLN A 16 -6.07 -5.49 -11.81
CA GLN A 16 -6.13 -5.13 -10.41
C GLN A 16 -6.59 -6.29 -9.51
N PRO A 17 -7.63 -7.08 -9.86
CA PRO A 17 -8.02 -8.23 -9.04
C PRO A 17 -6.92 -9.28 -8.90
N GLN A 18 -6.14 -9.56 -9.95
CA GLN A 18 -5.08 -10.56 -9.92
C GLN A 18 -3.89 -10.08 -9.08
N VAL A 19 -3.49 -8.81 -9.21
CA VAL A 19 -2.36 -8.25 -8.45
C VAL A 19 -2.74 -8.03 -6.98
N MET A 20 -3.88 -7.39 -6.71
CA MET A 20 -4.34 -7.15 -5.35
C MET A 20 -4.76 -8.45 -4.65
N GLY A 21 -5.31 -9.42 -5.37
CA GLY A 21 -5.60 -10.76 -4.85
C GLY A 21 -4.34 -11.48 -4.38
N ALA A 22 -3.28 -11.49 -5.20
CA ALA A 22 -1.99 -12.06 -4.78
C ALA A 22 -1.41 -11.36 -3.54
N CYS A 23 -1.52 -10.02 -3.46
CA CYS A 23 -1.10 -9.28 -2.27
C CYS A 23 -1.95 -9.64 -1.03
N PHE A 24 -3.26 -9.81 -1.20
CA PHE A 24 -4.16 -10.18 -0.12
C PHE A 24 -3.88 -11.60 0.40
N ASP A 25 -3.60 -12.55 -0.49
CA ASP A 25 -3.28 -13.93 -0.11
C ASP A 25 -2.00 -14.00 0.75
N ILE A 26 -0.92 -13.30 0.34
CA ILE A 26 0.33 -13.29 1.11
C ILE A 26 0.19 -12.55 2.43
N LEU A 27 -0.60 -11.46 2.49
CA LEU A 27 -0.89 -10.76 3.74
C LEU A 27 -1.71 -11.65 4.69
N THR A 28 -2.64 -12.44 4.16
CA THR A 28 -3.42 -13.40 4.94
C THR A 28 -2.53 -14.50 5.52
N ALA A 29 -1.61 -15.03 4.72
CA ALA A 29 -0.62 -16.02 5.17
C ALA A 29 0.30 -15.44 6.27
N ALA A 30 0.82 -14.23 6.07
CA ALA A 30 1.65 -13.54 7.06
C ALA A 30 0.89 -13.28 8.36
N ALA A 31 -0.37 -12.82 8.27
CA ALA A 31 -1.23 -12.59 9.43
C ALA A 31 -1.44 -13.87 10.25
N LYS A 32 -1.71 -15.01 9.58
CA LYS A 32 -1.84 -16.31 10.25
C LYS A 32 -0.59 -16.68 11.03
N THR A 33 0.59 -16.55 10.43
CA THR A 33 1.88 -16.80 11.11
C THR A 33 2.06 -15.90 12.31
N LEU A 34 1.80 -14.59 12.17
CA LEU A 34 1.98 -13.62 13.26
C LEU A 34 0.99 -13.82 14.40
N ILE A 35 -0.23 -14.28 14.13
CA ILE A 35 -1.20 -14.63 15.17
C ILE A 35 -0.74 -15.85 15.96
N ILE A 36 -0.21 -16.88 15.28
CA ILE A 36 0.37 -18.05 15.97
C ILE A 36 1.52 -17.59 16.85
N GLU A 37 2.44 -16.78 16.33
CA GLU A 37 3.60 -16.29 17.08
C GLU A 37 3.19 -15.42 18.28
N ALA A 38 2.18 -14.56 18.13
CA ALA A 38 1.66 -13.72 19.20
C ALA A 38 1.10 -14.52 20.39
N ASN A 39 0.74 -15.79 20.16
CA ASN A 39 0.25 -16.72 21.18
C ASN A 39 1.26 -17.82 21.54
N ALA A 40 2.46 -17.78 20.96
CA ALA A 40 3.48 -18.81 21.16
C ALA A 40 4.26 -18.60 22.46
N VAL A 41 4.75 -19.71 23.01
CA VAL A 41 5.72 -19.73 24.11
C VAL A 41 7.11 -19.77 23.47
N THR A 42 7.77 -18.61 23.42
CA THR A 42 9.05 -18.40 22.71
C THR A 42 10.25 -18.28 23.63
N ASP A 43 10.08 -18.49 24.93
CA ASP A 43 11.18 -18.51 25.90
C ASP A 43 11.99 -19.82 25.82
N ASN A 44 13.12 -19.81 26.53
CA ASN A 44 13.95 -20.99 26.70
C ASN A 44 14.77 -20.87 28.01
N PRO A 45 14.84 -21.94 28.85
CA PRO A 45 14.24 -23.26 28.66
C PRO A 45 12.74 -23.31 28.97
N LEU A 46 12.04 -24.26 28.36
CA LEU A 46 10.63 -24.52 28.65
C LEU A 46 10.46 -25.31 29.95
N ILE A 47 9.45 -24.95 30.74
CA ILE A 47 9.03 -25.70 31.93
C ILE A 47 7.70 -26.40 31.62
N LEU A 48 7.73 -27.73 31.59
CA LEU A 48 6.55 -28.54 31.28
C LEU A 48 5.69 -28.81 32.53
N SER A 49 4.43 -29.18 32.32
CA SER A 49 3.46 -29.42 33.41
C SER A 49 3.85 -30.54 34.38
N ASN A 50 4.74 -31.45 33.96
CA ASN A 50 5.32 -32.49 34.81
C ASN A 50 6.58 -32.03 35.57
N GLY A 51 6.96 -30.75 35.48
CA GLY A 51 8.15 -30.17 36.08
C GLY A 51 9.44 -30.39 35.29
N ALA A 52 9.39 -31.02 34.12
CA ALA A 52 10.57 -31.18 33.27
C ALA A 52 11.03 -29.83 32.70
N VAL A 53 12.35 -29.62 32.68
CA VAL A 53 12.99 -28.46 32.06
C VAL A 53 13.59 -28.91 30.73
N VAL A 54 13.13 -28.32 29.62
CA VAL A 54 13.52 -28.69 28.27
C VAL A 54 14.16 -27.51 27.57
N SER A 55 15.40 -27.67 27.10
CA SER A 55 16.04 -26.70 26.21
C SER A 55 15.56 -26.94 24.77
N GLY A 56 15.08 -25.89 24.11
CA GLY A 56 14.63 -25.90 22.73
C GLY A 56 15.10 -24.66 21.98
N GLY A 57 14.40 -24.32 20.89
CA GLY A 57 14.75 -23.21 19.99
C GLY A 57 13.58 -22.30 19.63
N ASN A 58 12.52 -22.27 20.45
CA ASN A 58 11.32 -21.48 20.15
C ASN A 58 11.56 -19.96 20.07
N PHE A 59 12.71 -19.48 20.58
CA PHE A 59 13.13 -18.08 20.44
C PHE A 59 13.58 -17.71 19.01
N HIS A 60 13.78 -18.69 18.13
CA HIS A 60 14.24 -18.44 16.77
C HIS A 60 13.10 -17.92 15.89
N ALA A 61 13.04 -16.60 15.71
CA ALA A 61 11.96 -15.88 15.03
C ALA A 61 11.99 -15.97 13.49
N GLU A 62 12.42 -17.10 12.91
CA GLU A 62 12.43 -17.30 11.45
C GLU A 62 11.03 -17.15 10.83
N PRO A 63 9.95 -17.69 11.43
CA PRO A 63 8.59 -17.51 10.89
C PRO A 63 8.19 -16.02 10.79
N VAL A 64 8.58 -15.21 11.78
CA VAL A 64 8.31 -13.76 11.78
C VAL A 64 9.12 -13.05 10.70
N ALA A 65 10.38 -13.44 10.48
CA ALA A 65 11.21 -12.87 9.43
C ALA A 65 10.61 -13.11 8.03
N PHE A 66 10.15 -14.33 7.75
CA PHE A 66 9.47 -14.65 6.50
C PHE A 66 8.14 -13.91 6.34
N ALA A 67 7.34 -13.81 7.41
CA ALA A 67 6.10 -13.03 7.37
C ALA A 67 6.38 -11.54 7.05
N ALA A 68 7.43 -10.97 7.64
CA ALA A 68 7.82 -9.59 7.37
C ALA A 68 8.27 -9.38 5.91
N ASP A 69 9.06 -10.31 5.37
CA ASP A 69 9.50 -10.26 3.97
C ASP A 69 8.32 -10.41 2.98
N GLN A 70 7.32 -11.23 3.30
CA GLN A 70 6.09 -11.34 2.51
C GLN A 70 5.27 -10.05 2.52
N ILE A 71 5.13 -9.40 3.68
CA ILE A 71 4.46 -8.10 3.79
C ILE A 71 5.20 -7.04 2.94
N ALA A 72 6.53 -7.02 2.96
CA ALA A 72 7.34 -6.10 2.15
C ALA A 72 7.04 -6.24 0.65
N LEU A 73 6.90 -7.48 0.15
CA LEU A 73 6.50 -7.74 -1.24
C LEU A 73 5.10 -7.21 -1.55
N ALA A 74 4.14 -7.44 -0.66
CA ALA A 74 2.77 -6.94 -0.82
C ALA A 74 2.74 -5.41 -0.92
N LEU A 75 3.39 -4.70 0.01
CA LEU A 75 3.44 -3.24 0.03
C LEU A 75 4.05 -2.67 -1.26
N CYS A 76 5.07 -3.33 -1.80
CA CYS A 76 5.69 -2.94 -3.07
C CYS A 76 4.75 -3.08 -4.26
N GLU A 77 4.06 -4.22 -4.39
CA GLU A 77 3.20 -4.47 -5.54
C GLU A 77 1.94 -3.60 -5.51
N ILE A 78 1.37 -3.34 -4.33
CA ILE A 78 0.25 -2.40 -4.17
C ILE A 78 0.69 -0.99 -4.61
N GLY A 79 1.85 -0.53 -4.14
CA GLY A 79 2.41 0.78 -4.53
C GLY A 79 2.73 0.85 -6.04
N SER A 80 3.29 -0.23 -6.59
CA SER A 80 3.65 -0.35 -8.01
C SER A 80 2.43 -0.20 -8.92
N ILE A 81 1.36 -0.98 -8.68
CA ILE A 81 0.15 -0.91 -9.51
C ILE A 81 -0.60 0.41 -9.32
N SER A 82 -0.61 0.97 -8.10
CA SER A 82 -1.18 2.30 -7.81
C SER A 82 -0.46 3.40 -8.59
N GLN A 83 0.87 3.41 -8.54
CA GLN A 83 1.67 4.39 -9.26
C GLN A 83 1.42 4.32 -10.78
N ARG A 84 1.24 3.12 -11.35
CA ARG A 84 0.85 2.97 -12.76
C ARG A 84 -0.54 3.54 -13.07
N ARG A 85 -1.49 3.50 -12.13
CA ARG A 85 -2.80 4.17 -12.29
C ARG A 85 -2.70 5.69 -12.17
N ILE A 86 -1.83 6.21 -11.30
CA ILE A 86 -1.51 7.64 -11.23
C ILE A 86 -0.96 8.12 -12.58
N ALA A 87 0.08 7.44 -13.10
CA ALA A 87 0.69 7.77 -14.39
C ALA A 87 -0.33 7.73 -15.55
N LEU A 88 -1.21 6.72 -15.55
CA LEU A 88 -2.29 6.61 -16.54
C LEU A 88 -3.23 7.83 -16.54
N MET A 89 -3.59 8.35 -15.36
CA MET A 89 -4.57 9.42 -15.23
C MET A 89 -3.99 10.80 -15.58
N VAL A 90 -2.71 11.05 -15.29
CA VAL A 90 -2.08 12.34 -15.59
C VAL A 90 -1.64 12.49 -17.04
N ASP A 91 -1.48 11.37 -17.77
CA ASP A 91 -1.05 11.38 -19.17
C ASP A 91 -2.25 11.55 -20.14
N PRO A 92 -2.32 12.66 -20.90
CA PRO A 92 -3.41 12.90 -21.85
C PRO A 92 -3.44 11.88 -23.01
N ALA A 93 -2.34 11.19 -23.30
CA ALA A 93 -2.27 10.19 -24.37
C ALA A 93 -3.03 8.90 -24.04
N VAL A 94 -3.17 8.58 -22.75
CA VAL A 94 -3.73 7.30 -22.28
C VAL A 94 -4.85 7.45 -21.25
N SER A 95 -5.17 8.67 -20.82
CA SER A 95 -6.25 8.97 -19.85
C SER A 95 -7.65 9.12 -20.47
N TYR A 96 -7.76 9.02 -21.81
CA TYR A 96 -9.02 9.05 -22.56
C TYR A 96 -9.84 10.32 -22.33
N GLY A 97 -9.25 11.48 -22.64
CA GLY A 97 -9.92 12.77 -22.65
C GLY A 97 -9.84 13.57 -21.36
N LEU A 98 -8.96 13.19 -20.43
CA LEU A 98 -8.61 14.05 -19.31
C LEU A 98 -7.58 15.11 -19.75
N PRO A 99 -7.60 16.31 -19.14
CA PRO A 99 -6.55 17.31 -19.39
C PRO A 99 -5.21 16.82 -18.82
N ALA A 100 -4.11 17.22 -19.47
CA ALA A 100 -2.76 16.88 -19.01
C ALA A 100 -2.56 17.27 -17.55
N PHE A 101 -2.07 16.34 -16.73
CA PHE A 101 -1.85 16.50 -15.29
C PHE A 101 -3.08 16.97 -14.49
N LEU A 102 -4.28 16.75 -15.04
CA LEU A 102 -5.59 17.00 -14.43
C LEU A 102 -5.85 18.45 -13.99
N VAL A 103 -5.29 19.42 -14.70
CA VAL A 103 -5.46 20.86 -14.42
C VAL A 103 -5.94 21.63 -15.64
N GLN A 104 -6.65 22.74 -15.40
CA GLN A 104 -7.04 23.67 -16.45
C GLN A 104 -5.86 24.57 -16.85
N ASN A 105 -5.89 25.08 -18.09
CA ASN A 105 -4.84 25.94 -18.65
C ASN A 105 -3.43 25.31 -18.52
N ALA A 106 -3.31 24.05 -18.95
CA ALA A 106 -2.05 23.34 -18.99
C ALA A 106 -0.99 24.15 -19.75
N GLY A 107 0.23 24.22 -19.19
CA GLY A 107 1.32 25.09 -19.67
C GLY A 107 1.49 26.37 -18.85
N LEU A 108 0.43 26.85 -18.18
CA LEU A 108 0.54 27.82 -17.08
C LEU A 108 0.50 27.13 -15.72
N ASN A 109 -0.26 26.04 -15.61
CA ASN A 109 -0.34 25.19 -14.43
C ASN A 109 0.29 23.82 -14.73
N SER A 110 0.95 23.24 -13.73
CA SER A 110 1.55 21.91 -13.75
C SER A 110 0.66 20.84 -13.12
N GLY A 111 -0.34 21.22 -12.34
CA GLY A 111 -1.32 20.29 -11.78
C GLY A 111 -0.66 19.21 -10.91
N PHE A 112 -1.02 17.96 -11.16
CA PHE A 112 -0.51 16.79 -10.41
C PHE A 112 0.84 16.25 -10.92
N MET A 113 1.54 16.94 -11.82
CA MET A 113 2.83 16.49 -12.37
C MET A 113 3.82 16.08 -11.28
N ILE A 114 4.05 16.94 -10.29
CA ILE A 114 5.03 16.64 -9.22
C ILE A 114 4.49 15.62 -8.22
N ALA A 115 3.17 15.53 -8.01
CA ALA A 115 2.61 14.45 -7.21
C ALA A 115 2.85 13.08 -7.84
N GLU A 116 2.77 12.96 -9.17
CA GLU A 116 3.11 11.73 -9.89
C GLU A 116 4.60 11.37 -9.71
N VAL A 117 5.50 12.35 -9.77
CA VAL A 117 6.94 12.17 -9.50
C VAL A 117 7.19 11.72 -8.06
N THR A 118 6.51 12.33 -7.08
CA THR A 118 6.59 11.91 -5.66
C THR A 118 6.15 10.46 -5.50
N ALA A 119 5.01 10.06 -6.07
CA ALA A 119 4.56 8.68 -6.01
C ALA A 119 5.56 7.70 -6.67
N ALA A 120 6.18 8.11 -7.79
CA ALA A 120 7.21 7.32 -8.46
C ALA A 120 8.47 7.13 -7.59
N ALA A 121 8.91 8.18 -6.89
CA ALA A 121 10.06 8.12 -6.00
C ALA A 121 9.81 7.17 -4.82
N LEU A 122 8.68 7.32 -4.12
CA LEU A 122 8.31 6.47 -2.98
C LEU A 122 8.11 5.01 -3.38
N MET A 123 7.47 4.77 -4.54
CA MET A 123 7.37 3.42 -5.10
C MET A 123 8.76 2.82 -5.38
N SER A 124 9.69 3.61 -5.90
CA SER A 124 11.05 3.16 -6.19
C SER A 124 11.87 2.88 -4.93
N GLU A 125 11.65 3.64 -3.85
CA GLU A 125 12.29 3.41 -2.56
C GLU A 125 11.82 2.08 -1.95
N ASN A 126 10.51 1.81 -1.99
CA ASN A 126 9.95 0.55 -1.53
C ASN A 126 10.58 -0.66 -2.24
N LYS A 127 10.88 -0.57 -3.55
CA LYS A 127 11.58 -1.65 -4.27
C LYS A 127 12.94 -2.00 -3.68
N GLN A 128 13.71 -0.99 -3.26
CA GLN A 128 15.01 -1.22 -2.62
C GLN A 128 14.81 -1.84 -1.23
N MET A 129 13.85 -1.30 -0.48
CA MET A 129 13.51 -1.79 0.86
C MET A 129 12.92 -3.21 0.87
N ALA A 130 12.47 -3.76 -0.27
CA ALA A 130 11.87 -5.10 -0.35
C ALA A 130 12.88 -6.26 -0.35
N HIS A 131 14.18 -5.99 -0.45
CA HIS A 131 15.20 -7.06 -0.43
C HIS A 131 15.08 -7.90 0.84
N PRO A 132 14.87 -9.22 0.79
CA PRO A 132 14.53 -10.02 1.98
C PRO A 132 15.59 -9.88 3.07
N ALA A 133 15.16 -9.60 4.31
CA ALA A 133 16.08 -9.53 5.44
C ALA A 133 16.36 -10.93 6.00
N SER A 134 15.41 -11.86 5.85
CA SER A 134 15.49 -13.22 6.41
C SER A 134 16.56 -14.10 5.77
N VAL A 135 17.10 -13.73 4.61
CA VAL A 135 18.17 -14.49 3.93
C VAL A 135 19.57 -14.13 4.44
N ASP A 136 19.68 -13.12 5.30
CA ASP A 136 20.92 -12.76 5.96
C ASP A 136 21.01 -13.42 7.34
N SER A 137 22.21 -13.87 7.69
CA SER A 137 22.50 -14.53 8.96
C SER A 137 24.00 -14.39 9.25
N THR A 138 24.32 -13.77 10.39
CA THR A 138 25.70 -13.59 10.83
C THR A 138 25.88 -14.30 12.17
N PRO A 139 26.79 -15.31 12.25
CA PRO A 139 27.07 -16.00 13.50
C PRO A 139 27.54 -15.05 14.60
N THR A 140 27.03 -15.23 15.81
CA THR A 140 27.44 -14.47 16.99
C THR A 140 27.80 -15.39 18.15
N SER A 141 28.22 -14.81 19.28
CA SER A 141 28.52 -15.55 20.52
C SER A 141 29.50 -16.73 20.32
N ALA A 142 30.60 -16.51 19.58
CA ALA A 142 31.60 -17.53 19.27
C ALA A 142 31.03 -18.82 18.63
N ASN A 143 30.07 -18.65 17.71
CA ASN A 143 29.31 -19.72 17.02
C ASN A 143 28.34 -20.51 17.91
N GLN A 144 28.02 -20.01 19.11
CA GLN A 144 26.91 -20.56 19.88
C GLN A 144 25.55 -20.17 19.28
N GLU A 145 25.48 -18.99 18.66
CA GLU A 145 24.35 -18.48 17.88
C GLU A 145 24.79 -18.42 16.42
N ASP A 146 24.89 -19.59 15.78
CA ASP A 146 25.44 -19.78 14.44
C ASP A 146 24.44 -19.53 13.30
N HIS A 147 23.16 -19.39 13.64
CA HIS A 147 22.08 -19.04 12.71
C HIS A 147 21.04 -18.13 13.38
N VAL A 148 20.65 -17.05 12.71
CA VAL A 148 19.66 -16.06 13.20
C VAL A 148 18.74 -15.61 12.06
N SER A 149 17.59 -15.02 12.41
CA SER A 149 16.52 -14.72 11.44
C SER A 149 16.47 -13.29 10.89
N MET A 150 17.16 -12.34 11.53
CA MET A 150 17.05 -10.91 11.24
C MET A 150 15.62 -10.33 11.29
N ALA A 151 14.69 -11.02 11.97
CA ALA A 151 13.26 -10.66 12.01
C ALA A 151 13.01 -9.20 12.42
N CYS A 152 13.75 -8.67 13.40
CA CYS A 152 13.60 -7.30 13.87
C CYS A 152 13.84 -6.26 12.75
N HIS A 153 14.92 -6.41 11.98
CA HIS A 153 15.20 -5.53 10.85
C HIS A 153 14.17 -5.71 9.72
N GLY A 154 13.80 -6.96 9.43
CA GLY A 154 12.77 -7.31 8.46
C GLY A 154 11.40 -6.70 8.78
N SER A 155 11.03 -6.63 10.06
CA SER A 155 9.78 -5.99 10.51
C SER A 155 9.88 -4.48 10.60
N SER A 156 10.98 -3.93 11.12
CA SER A 156 11.11 -2.47 11.34
C SER A 156 11.03 -1.67 10.04
N ARG A 157 11.56 -2.20 8.92
CA ARG A 157 11.47 -1.53 7.61
C ARG A 157 10.03 -1.35 7.11
N LEU A 158 9.10 -2.20 7.54
CA LEU A 158 7.71 -2.17 7.09
C LEU A 158 7.00 -0.88 7.51
N LEU A 159 7.45 -0.24 8.60
CA LEU A 159 6.94 1.05 9.04
C LEU A 159 7.13 2.11 7.94
N ALA A 160 8.37 2.33 7.50
CA ALA A 160 8.68 3.29 6.44
C ALA A 160 8.02 2.91 5.10
N MET A 161 8.01 1.61 4.76
CA MET A 161 7.34 1.14 3.54
C MET A 161 5.83 1.43 3.53
N SER A 162 5.19 1.36 4.70
CA SER A 162 3.76 1.66 4.86
C SER A 162 3.49 3.15 4.73
N GLU A 163 4.31 4.01 5.34
CA GLU A 163 4.23 5.48 5.19
C GLU A 163 4.33 5.91 3.72
N ASN A 164 5.27 5.29 2.99
CA ASN A 164 5.42 5.47 1.55
C ASN A 164 4.14 5.05 0.81
N LEU A 165 3.58 3.88 1.15
CA LEU A 165 2.37 3.37 0.52
C LEU A 165 1.14 4.25 0.77
N PHE A 166 0.93 4.73 2.00
CA PHE A 166 -0.17 5.63 2.34
C PHE A 166 -0.14 6.90 1.50
N THR A 167 1.06 7.45 1.29
CA THR A 167 1.24 8.63 0.44
C THR A 167 0.94 8.33 -1.03
N ILE A 168 1.39 7.18 -1.56
CA ILE A 168 1.08 6.75 -2.94
C ILE A 168 -0.44 6.60 -3.15
N ILE A 169 -1.13 5.87 -2.26
CA ILE A 169 -2.59 5.68 -2.33
C ILE A 169 -3.33 7.02 -2.16
N GLY A 170 -2.82 7.90 -1.31
CA GLY A 170 -3.37 9.24 -1.13
C GLY A 170 -3.28 10.07 -2.41
N ILE A 171 -2.12 10.07 -3.08
CA ILE A 171 -1.95 10.74 -4.38
C ILE A 171 -2.90 10.14 -5.42
N GLU A 172 -3.01 8.81 -5.49
CA GLU A 172 -3.96 8.16 -6.39
C GLU A 172 -5.39 8.62 -6.14
N THR A 173 -5.79 8.73 -4.88
CA THR A 173 -7.12 9.21 -4.47
C THR A 173 -7.37 10.64 -4.95
N LEU A 174 -6.40 11.55 -4.79
CA LEU A 174 -6.51 12.94 -5.26
C LEU A 174 -6.68 13.01 -6.78
N VAL A 175 -5.82 12.30 -7.50
CA VAL A 175 -5.79 12.25 -8.96
C VAL A 175 -7.07 11.61 -9.51
N ALA A 176 -7.55 10.52 -8.91
CA ALA A 176 -8.81 9.89 -9.30
C ALA A 176 -10.03 10.80 -9.09
N ALA A 177 -10.12 11.46 -7.93
CA ALA A 177 -11.21 12.40 -7.64
C ALA A 177 -11.20 13.59 -8.61
N GLN A 178 -10.03 14.16 -8.90
CA GLN A 178 -9.87 15.22 -9.89
C GLN A 178 -10.27 14.73 -11.30
N GLY A 179 -9.86 13.52 -11.68
CA GLY A 179 -10.19 12.92 -12.97
C GLY A 179 -11.70 12.73 -13.16
N ILE A 180 -12.42 12.33 -12.12
CA ILE A 180 -13.89 12.23 -12.13
C ILE A 180 -14.51 13.63 -12.30
N GLU A 181 -14.02 14.63 -11.59
CA GLU A 181 -14.50 16.02 -11.70
C GLU A 181 -14.28 16.62 -13.09
N CYS A 182 -13.15 16.30 -13.74
CA CYS A 182 -12.87 16.68 -15.13
C CYS A 182 -13.86 16.07 -16.13
N ARG A 183 -14.64 15.04 -15.75
CA ARG A 183 -15.67 14.40 -16.58
C ARG A 183 -17.09 14.89 -16.29
N ALA A 184 -17.25 15.97 -15.52
CA ALA A 184 -18.57 16.56 -15.27
C ALA A 184 -19.35 16.83 -16.58
N PRO A 185 -20.69 16.62 -16.60
CA PRO A 185 -21.56 16.35 -15.46
C PRO A 185 -21.72 14.86 -15.09
N LEU A 186 -20.87 13.96 -15.61
CA LEU A 186 -20.92 12.55 -15.25
C LEU A 186 -20.65 12.34 -13.75
N LYS A 187 -21.25 11.31 -13.18
CA LYS A 187 -21.09 10.92 -11.77
C LYS A 187 -20.59 9.48 -11.66
N THR A 188 -19.87 9.19 -10.59
CA THR A 188 -19.46 7.83 -10.23
C THR A 188 -20.54 7.11 -9.41
N SER A 189 -20.28 5.88 -8.96
CA SER A 189 -21.21 5.12 -8.11
C SER A 189 -21.44 5.81 -6.75
N PRO A 190 -22.58 5.56 -6.07
CA PRO A 190 -22.90 6.22 -4.80
C PRO A 190 -21.81 6.05 -3.73
N LEU A 191 -21.20 4.87 -3.61
CA LEU A 191 -20.13 4.61 -2.64
C LEU A 191 -18.89 5.47 -2.91
N LEU A 192 -18.43 5.52 -4.17
CA LEU A 192 -17.28 6.33 -4.55
C LEU A 192 -17.58 7.83 -4.45
N GLN A 193 -18.84 8.23 -4.69
CA GLN A 193 -19.29 9.60 -4.50
C GLN A 193 -19.18 10.03 -3.03
N SER A 194 -19.56 9.18 -2.07
CA SER A 194 -19.41 9.45 -0.64
C SER A 194 -17.95 9.66 -0.24
N VAL A 195 -17.02 8.85 -0.79
CA VAL A 195 -15.58 9.01 -0.56
C VAL A 195 -15.08 10.33 -1.12
N MET A 196 -15.46 10.68 -2.35
CA MET A 196 -15.09 11.96 -2.96
C MET A 196 -15.63 13.16 -2.16
N GLU A 197 -16.88 13.09 -1.69
CA GLU A 197 -17.47 14.13 -0.86
C GLU A 197 -16.72 14.30 0.46
N TYR A 198 -16.33 13.20 1.10
CA TYR A 198 -15.51 13.24 2.32
C TYR A 198 -14.11 13.83 2.05
N LEU A 199 -13.45 13.40 0.97
CA LEU A 199 -12.17 13.96 0.53
C LEU A 199 -12.27 15.47 0.32
N ARG A 200 -13.32 15.94 -0.36
CA ARG A 200 -13.50 17.36 -0.71
C ARG A 200 -13.86 18.27 0.46
N LYS A 201 -14.34 17.71 1.58
CA LYS A 201 -14.44 18.45 2.85
C LYS A 201 -13.07 18.81 3.43
N ASN A 202 -12.04 18.03 3.11
CA ASN A 202 -10.70 18.16 3.69
C ASN A 202 -9.69 18.79 2.72
N ILE A 203 -9.82 18.49 1.43
CA ILE A 203 -8.90 18.90 0.36
C ILE A 203 -9.69 19.37 -0.85
N MET A 204 -9.62 20.66 -1.15
CA MET A 204 -10.36 21.27 -2.26
C MET A 204 -9.88 20.76 -3.63
N THR A 205 -10.77 20.75 -4.63
CA THR A 205 -10.41 20.53 -6.05
C THR A 205 -9.25 21.44 -6.47
N LEU A 206 -8.33 20.94 -7.27
CA LEU A 206 -7.23 21.73 -7.82
C LEU A 206 -7.72 22.50 -9.06
N LYS A 207 -7.94 23.81 -8.90
CA LYS A 207 -8.37 24.70 -10.00
C LYS A 207 -7.20 25.38 -10.70
N ALA A 208 -6.18 25.75 -9.93
CA ALA A 208 -4.91 26.31 -10.35
C ALA A 208 -3.83 25.79 -9.40
N ASP A 209 -2.56 25.92 -9.79
CA ASP A 209 -1.44 25.45 -8.98
C ASP A 209 -1.46 26.10 -7.58
N ARG A 210 -1.16 25.28 -6.59
CA ARG A 210 -0.97 25.69 -5.19
C ARG A 210 0.10 24.82 -4.55
N TYR A 211 0.56 25.22 -3.38
CA TYR A 211 1.53 24.43 -2.62
C TYR A 211 0.94 23.08 -2.23
N MET A 212 1.36 22.02 -2.93
CA MET A 212 0.70 20.72 -2.89
C MET A 212 1.10 19.87 -1.68
N ALA A 213 2.25 20.14 -1.06
CA ALA A 213 2.75 19.33 0.06
C ALA A 213 1.73 19.23 1.21
N VAL A 214 1.00 20.32 1.50
CA VAL A 214 -0.06 20.34 2.53
C VAL A 214 -1.22 19.42 2.16
N ASP A 215 -1.58 19.35 0.87
CA ASP A 215 -2.64 18.43 0.42
C ASP A 215 -2.16 16.97 0.46
N LEU A 216 -0.88 16.72 0.14
CA LEU A 216 -0.28 15.39 0.20
C LEU A 216 -0.21 14.88 1.64
N GLU A 217 0.20 15.72 2.59
CA GLU A 217 0.23 15.39 4.02
C GLU A 217 -1.19 15.11 4.55
N LYS A 218 -2.17 15.93 4.17
CA LYS A 218 -3.57 15.69 4.54
C LYS A 218 -4.09 14.37 3.99
N VAL A 219 -3.88 14.09 2.70
CA VAL A 219 -4.42 12.86 2.12
C VAL A 219 -3.69 11.62 2.64
N HIS A 220 -2.40 11.76 2.97
CA HIS A 220 -1.66 10.74 3.68
C HIS A 220 -2.36 10.37 4.99
N ILE A 221 -2.68 11.36 5.85
CA ILE A 221 -3.40 11.13 7.12
C ILE A 221 -4.78 10.51 6.88
N LEU A 222 -5.52 10.99 5.87
CA LEU A 222 -6.83 10.44 5.53
C LEU A 222 -6.79 8.96 5.15
N VAL A 223 -5.68 8.50 4.56
CA VAL A 223 -5.46 7.11 4.18
C VAL A 223 -4.92 6.29 5.36
N SER A 224 -3.87 6.76 6.03
CA SER A 224 -3.19 6.01 7.11
C SER A 224 -4.09 5.78 8.32
N GLU A 225 -4.97 6.73 8.63
CA GLU A 225 -5.94 6.60 9.73
C GLU A 225 -7.28 6.00 9.28
N GLY A 226 -7.43 5.60 8.01
CA GLY A 226 -8.63 4.95 7.49
C GLY A 226 -9.86 5.85 7.36
N HIS A 227 -9.71 7.18 7.44
CA HIS A 227 -10.83 8.14 7.38
C HIS A 227 -11.66 8.03 6.10
N LEU A 228 -11.01 7.75 4.96
CA LEU A 228 -11.73 7.58 3.69
C LEU A 228 -12.63 6.32 3.68
N LEU A 229 -12.31 5.32 4.50
CA LEU A 229 -13.09 4.09 4.60
C LEU A 229 -14.26 4.25 5.58
N SER A 230 -14.19 5.21 6.51
CA SER A 230 -15.22 5.46 7.54
C SER A 230 -16.61 5.81 6.98
N VAL A 231 -16.67 6.26 5.72
CA VAL A 231 -17.93 6.58 5.03
C VAL A 231 -18.50 5.42 4.21
N LEU A 232 -17.85 4.25 4.24
CA LEU A 232 -18.25 3.06 3.52
C LEU A 232 -18.75 1.98 4.50
N PRO A 233 -19.73 1.14 4.09
CA PRO A 233 -20.16 0.03 4.92
C PRO A 233 -19.08 -1.05 4.97
N GLU A 234 -18.87 -1.64 6.16
CA GLU A 234 -17.87 -2.70 6.39
C GLU A 234 -18.04 -3.90 5.46
N THR A 235 -19.26 -4.19 5.00
CA THR A 235 -19.59 -5.32 4.12
C THR A 235 -18.91 -5.27 2.76
N VAL A 236 -18.30 -4.14 2.37
CA VAL A 236 -17.60 -3.98 1.09
C VAL A 236 -16.15 -4.46 1.17
N PHE A 237 -15.57 -4.53 2.37
CA PHE A 237 -14.18 -4.91 2.55
C PHE A 237 -14.04 -6.43 2.75
N PRO A 238 -13.00 -7.05 2.19
CA PRO A 238 -12.71 -8.45 2.47
C PRO A 238 -12.40 -8.59 3.97
N LYS A 239 -12.89 -9.68 4.57
CA LYS A 239 -12.55 -10.04 5.94
C LYS A 239 -11.33 -10.94 5.90
N LEU A 240 -10.39 -10.71 6.82
CA LEU A 240 -9.38 -11.72 7.14
C LEU A 240 -10.11 -12.84 7.90
N GLU A 241 -10.53 -13.87 7.17
CA GLU A 241 -11.08 -15.07 7.76
C GLU A 241 -9.93 -15.87 8.37
N LEU A 242 -9.80 -15.74 9.69
CA LEU A 242 -8.80 -16.42 10.50
C LEU A 242 -9.44 -17.70 11.06
N GLU A 243 -9.73 -18.65 10.18
CA GLU A 243 -10.15 -20.01 10.58
C GLU A 243 -8.97 -20.85 11.13
#